data_AF-A0A530QV68-F1
#
_entry.id   AF-A0A530QV68-F1
#
_cell.length_a   1.000
_cell.length_b   1.000
_cell.length_c   1.000
_cell.angle_alpha   90.00
_cell.angle_beta   90.00
_cell.angle_gamma   90.00
#
_symmetry.space_group_name_H-M   'P 1'
#
loop_
_entity.id
_entity.type
_entity.pdbx_description
1 polymer ?
#
loop_
_entity_poly.entity_id
_entity_poly.type
_entity_poly.pdbx_seq_one_letter_code
_entity_poly.pdbx_strand_id
1 'polypeptide(L)' 'MTDHILVERQGAIQIIRMNRPDKKNALTRAMYAKMSAALAEGDADPAIRVHVFFGVS' A
#
# COMPACT_ATOMS: atom_id res chain seq x y z
N MET A 1 -1.83 16.21 -7.42
CA MET A 1 -1.24 14.90 -7.76
C MET A 1 -1.85 13.88 -6.82
N THR A 2 -2.61 12.93 -7.33
CA THR A 2 -3.16 11.84 -6.52
C THR A 2 -2.04 10.86 -6.20
N ASP A 3 -1.96 10.42 -4.95
CA ASP A 3 -0.95 9.44 -4.56
C ASP A 3 -1.25 8.08 -5.20
N HIS A 4 -0.24 7.46 -5.81
CA HIS A 4 -0.38 6.19 -6.53
C HIS A 4 -0.38 4.97 -5.61
N ILE A 5 0.01 5.12 -4.34
CA ILE A 5 -0.13 4.09 -3.32
C ILE A 5 -0.84 4.72 -2.13
N LEU A 6 -2.00 4.18 -1.75
CA LEU A 6 -2.70 4.57 -0.53
C LEU A 6 -2.46 3.52 0.54
N VAL A 7 -2.15 3.96 1.76
CA VAL A 7 -1.95 3.07 2.91
C VAL A 7 -2.99 3.45 3.95
N GLU A 8 -3.80 2.47 4.35
CA GLU A 8 -4.91 2.63 5.29
C GLU A 8 -4.84 1.55 6.37
N ARG A 9 -5.37 1.84 7.55
CA ARG A 9 -5.46 0.87 8.65
C ARG A 9 -6.92 0.62 9.02
N GLN A 10 -7.30 -0.64 9.11
CA GLN A 10 -8.60 -1.09 9.61
C GLN A 10 -8.39 -2.10 10.73
N GLY A 11 -8.40 -1.62 11.98
CA GLY A 11 -8.07 -2.44 13.14
C GLY A 11 -6.66 -3.02 13.05
N ALA A 12 -6.57 -4.34 12.97
CA ALA A 12 -5.31 -5.08 12.84
C ALA A 12 -4.86 -5.31 11.38
N ILE A 13 -5.57 -4.74 10.41
CA ILE A 13 -5.29 -4.92 8.98
C ILE A 13 -4.65 -3.64 8.44
N GLN A 14 -3.49 -3.78 7.78
CA GLN A 14 -2.92 -2.75 6.94
C GLN A 14 -3.32 -3.00 5.49
N ILE A 15 -3.83 -1.97 4.82
CA ILE A 15 -4.26 -2.01 3.43
C ILE A 15 -3.30 -1.17 2.61
N ILE A 16 -2.66 -1.78 1.62
CA ILE A 16 -1.78 -1.12 0.65
C ILE A 16 -2.45 -1.19 -0.72
N ARG A 17 -3.01 -0.06 -1.17
CA ARG A 17 -3.82 0.05 -2.38
C ARG A 17 -3.04 0.72 -3.51
N MET A 18 -2.93 0.04 -4.65
CA MET A 18 -2.45 0.66 -5.89
C MET A 18 -3.57 1.53 -6.48
N ASN A 19 -3.28 2.81 -6.64
CA ASN A 19 -4.22 3.87 -7.02
C ASN A 19 -3.72 4.59 -8.28
N ARG A 20 -3.47 3.82 -9.34
CA ARG A 20 -3.03 4.34 -10.66
C ARG A 20 -3.84 3.69 -11.79
N PRO A 21 -5.17 3.87 -11.79
CA PRO A 21 -6.07 3.16 -12.72
C PRO A 21 -5.80 3.51 -14.19
N ASP A 22 -5.42 4.77 -14.46
CA ASP A 22 -5.08 5.26 -15.79
C ASP A 22 -3.92 4.51 -16.47
N LYS A 23 -3.10 3.79 -15.68
CA LYS A 23 -2.02 2.93 -16.16
C LYS A 23 -2.17 1.47 -15.73
N LYS A 24 -3.39 1.01 -15.44
CA LYS A 24 -3.67 -0.35 -14.98
C LYS A 24 -2.81 -0.75 -13.77
N ASN A 25 -2.56 0.21 -12.87
CA ASN A 25 -1.69 0.08 -11.71
C ASN A 25 -0.22 -0.30 -12.02
N ALA A 26 0.27 -0.01 -13.23
CA ALA A 26 1.67 -0.25 -13.59
C ALA A 26 2.61 0.37 -12.55
N LEU A 27 3.47 -0.47 -11.96
CA LEU A 27 4.33 -0.09 -10.85
C LEU A 27 5.48 0.79 -11.31
N THR A 28 5.81 1.79 -10.50
CA THR A 28 6.96 2.66 -10.67
C THR A 28 7.93 2.47 -9.52
N ARG A 29 9.17 2.94 -9.67
CA ARG A 29 10.16 2.90 -8.58
C ARG A 29 9.69 3.60 -7.31
N ALA A 30 9.00 4.74 -7.45
CA ALA A 30 8.43 5.47 -6.33
C ALA A 30 7.33 4.66 -5.61
N MET A 31 6.48 3.96 -6.38
CA MET A 31 5.46 3.07 -5.80
C MET A 31 6.10 1.90 -5.05
N TYR A 32 7.14 1.27 -5.61
CA TYR A 32 7.89 0.22 -4.90
C TYR A 32 8.49 0.72 -3.59
N ALA A 33 9.15 1.88 -3.60
CA ALA A 33 9.73 2.47 -2.40
C ALA A 33 8.66 2.70 -1.31
N LYS A 34 7.49 3.24 -1.70
CA LYS A 34 6.40 3.51 -0.77
C LYS A 34 5.77 2.24 -0.21
N MET A 35 5.52 1.22 -1.05
CA MET A 35 5.01 -0.07 -0.57
C MET A 35 6.01 -0.77 0.36
N SER A 36 7.30 -0.69 0.07
CA SER A 36 8.35 -1.26 0.93
C SER A 36 8.43 -0.57 2.28
N ALA A 37 8.30 0.77 2.32
CA ALA A 37 8.27 1.52 3.57
C ALA A 37 7.04 1.14 4.41
N ALA A 38 5.86 1.08 3.78
CA ALA A 38 4.62 0.68 4.46
C ALA A 38 4.70 -0.74 5.04
N LEU A 39 5.30 -1.69 4.30
CA LEU A 39 5.55 -3.04 4.81
C LEU A 39 6.47 -3.02 6.02
N ALA A 40 7.61 -2.32 5.93
CA ALA A 40 8.56 -2.26 7.04
C ALA A 40 7.97 -1.61 8.30
N GLU A 41 7.20 -0.54 8.14
CA GLU A 41 6.49 0.12 9.24
C GLU A 41 5.43 -0.79 9.87
N GLY A 42 4.63 -1.44 9.03
CA GLY A 42 3.57 -2.34 9.50
C GLY A 42 4.11 -3.64 10.11
N ASP A 43 5.23 -4.18 9.64
CA ASP A 43 5.89 -5.35 10.25
C ASP A 43 6.48 -5.03 11.63
N ALA A 44 6.87 -3.77 11.86
CA ALA A 44 7.35 -3.31 13.17
C ALA A 44 6.23 -3.01 14.17
N ASP A 45 4.97 -2.87 13.70
CA ASP A 45 3.81 -2.60 14.56
C ASP A 45 3.14 -3.92 15.00
N PRO A 46 3.27 -4.35 16.28
CA PRO A 46 2.67 -5.58 16.77
C PRO A 46 1.13 -5.60 16.74
N ALA A 47 0.50 -4.43 16.58
CA ALA A 47 -0.94 -4.32 16.43
C ALA A 47 -1.42 -4.52 14.98
N ILE A 48 -0.51 -4.58 13.98
CA ILE A 48 -0.80 -5.08 12.64
C ILE A 48 -0.59 -6.59 12.60
N ARG A 49 -1.56 -7.30 12.04
CA ARG A 49 -1.59 -8.77 11.99
C ARG A 49 -1.63 -9.30 10.56
N VAL A 50 -2.07 -8.48 9.60
CA VAL A 50 -2.20 -8.84 8.19
C VAL A 50 -1.98 -7.62 7.31
N HIS A 51 -1.28 -7.81 6.20
CA HIS A 51 -1.18 -6.84 5.09
C HIS A 51 -2.04 -7.29 3.92
N VAL A 52 -2.86 -6.39 3.36
CA VAL A 52 -3.69 -6.64 2.18
C VAL A 52 -3.23 -5.75 1.04
N PHE A 53 -2.97 -6.37 -0.11
CA PHE A 53 -2.66 -5.68 -1.36
C PHE A 53 -3.80 -5.83 -2.36
N PHE A 54 -4.21 -4.72 -2.96
CA PHE A 54 -5.10 -4.73 -4.11
C PHE A 54 -4.93 -3.47 -4.97
N GLY A 55 -5.42 -3.53 -6.20
CA GLY A 55 -5.46 -2.38 -7.11
C GLY A 55 -6.90 -1.93 -7.35
N VAL A 56 -7.07 -0.65 -7.68
CA VAL A 56 -8.34 -0.16 -8.22
C VAL A 56 -8.49 -0.61 -9.68
N SER A 57 -9.73 -0.89 -10.08
CA SER A 57 -10.07 -1.22 -11.49
C SER A 57 -9.97 -0.01 -12.40
#